data_AF-A0A5C6K4C7-F1
#
_entry.id   AF-A0A5C6K4C7-F1
#
_cell.length_a   1.000
_cell.length_b   1.000
_cell.length_c   1.000
_cell.angle_alpha   90.00
_cell.angle_beta   90.00
_cell.angle_gamma   90.00
#
_symmetry.space_group_name_H-M   'P 1'
#
loop_
_entity.id
_entity.type
_entity.pdbx_description
1 polymer ?
#
loop_
_entity_poly.entity_id
_entity_poly.type
_entity_poly.pdbx_seq_one_letter_code
_entity_poly.pdbx_strand_id
1 'polypeptide(L)'
;MNYESKGFSIISADKRVYPILGFSDEGEFSLDNAPEVVTLWLEWVSEHITRCRNQNFQPDPMITSMWNSAECPEKPLKMVNCDDPDHTSQIVKGPYLKTSWNQRNNYNKYCPTNCPVGCTAVAIGQIMRFWEYPKSYNWAAMSFNNATDVTARFLAELGNKDHLNMDYTPNGSSARNTVLDNVLRGYGYNASREKYNYAKVKSEIFSGRPVILSGVNQVSGSGHAWVCDGIQIYNSTMYSYSMLHMNFGNSEKYNGYYQLDNWSYIEDGKLIFDYTTNFFHRMIISIYPK
;
A
#
# COMPACT_ATOMS: atom_id res chain seq x y z
N MET A 1 -11.95 -10.77 -8.30
CA MET A 1 -11.84 -12.04 -9.03
C MET A 1 -10.63 -12.78 -8.49
N ASN A 2 -10.80 -14.02 -8.02
CA ASN A 2 -9.67 -14.88 -7.64
C ASN A 2 -9.24 -15.67 -8.87
N TYR A 3 -7.93 -15.85 -9.05
CA TYR A 3 -7.37 -16.65 -10.14
C TYR A 3 -7.49 -18.14 -9.82
N GLU A 4 -7.62 -19.00 -10.84
CA GLU A 4 -7.76 -20.45 -10.64
C GLU A 4 -6.56 -21.09 -9.94
N SER A 5 -5.35 -20.59 -10.23
CA SER A 5 -4.10 -21.11 -9.66
C SER A 5 -3.81 -20.51 -8.29
N LYS A 6 -3.64 -19.18 -8.23
CA LYS A 6 -3.28 -18.41 -7.03
C LYS A 6 -3.37 -16.92 -7.34
N GLY A 7 -3.77 -16.09 -6.39
CA GLY A 7 -3.83 -14.65 -6.54
C GLY A 7 -5.22 -14.12 -6.86
N PHE A 8 -5.30 -12.80 -7.03
CA PHE A 8 -6.55 -12.10 -7.30
C PHE A 8 -6.34 -10.80 -8.07
N SER A 9 -7.41 -10.35 -8.71
CA SER A 9 -7.57 -9.00 -9.27
C SER A 9 -8.84 -8.34 -8.75
N ILE A 10 -8.74 -7.06 -8.42
CA ILE A 10 -9.84 -6.15 -8.11
C ILE A 10 -10.05 -5.31 -9.36
N ILE A 11 -11.19 -5.53 -10.01
CA ILE A 11 -11.51 -4.97 -11.32
C ILE A 11 -12.64 -3.96 -11.13
N SER A 12 -12.51 -2.79 -11.75
CA SER A 12 -13.58 -1.79 -11.74
C SER A 12 -14.80 -2.28 -12.52
N ALA A 13 -15.99 -1.98 -12.05
CA ALA A 13 -17.24 -2.14 -12.82
C ALA A 13 -17.65 -0.82 -13.52
N ASP A 14 -16.78 0.18 -13.51
CA ASP A 14 -17.04 1.54 -14.01
C ASP A 14 -15.95 1.99 -14.97
N LYS A 15 -16.33 2.25 -16.23
CA LYS A 15 -15.41 2.61 -17.31
C LYS A 15 -14.79 4.02 -17.18
N ARG A 16 -15.23 4.82 -16.21
CA ARG A 16 -14.64 6.13 -15.93
C ARG A 16 -13.29 6.05 -15.22
N VAL A 17 -13.01 4.92 -14.61
CA VAL A 17 -11.77 4.72 -13.86
C VAL A 17 -10.99 3.53 -14.39
N TYR A 18 -9.78 3.31 -13.87
CA TYR A 18 -8.90 2.23 -14.30
C TYR A 18 -9.57 0.84 -14.26
N PRO A 19 -9.32 -0.03 -15.26
CA PRO A 19 -9.88 -1.38 -15.28
C PRO A 19 -9.36 -2.24 -14.13
N ILE A 20 -8.06 -2.22 -13.85
CA ILE A 20 -7.43 -2.94 -12.73
C ILE A 20 -7.10 -1.95 -11.61
N LEU A 21 -7.75 -2.15 -10.46
CA LEU A 21 -7.64 -1.27 -9.29
C LEU A 21 -6.60 -1.79 -8.28
N GLY A 22 -6.50 -3.11 -8.17
CA GLY A 22 -5.54 -3.80 -7.32
C GLY A 22 -5.35 -5.24 -7.79
N PHE A 23 -4.18 -5.81 -7.61
CA PHE A 23 -3.94 -7.24 -7.88
C PHE A 23 -2.84 -7.80 -6.99
N SER A 24 -2.86 -9.13 -6.84
CA SER A 24 -1.78 -9.90 -6.23
C SER A 24 -1.66 -11.23 -6.96
N ASP A 25 -0.43 -11.69 -7.18
CA ASP A 25 -0.17 -13.04 -7.72
C ASP A 25 -0.22 -14.11 -6.60
N GLU A 26 -0.52 -13.68 -5.38
CA GLU A 26 -0.42 -14.44 -4.14
C GLU A 26 -1.75 -14.41 -3.37
N GLY A 27 -2.01 -15.49 -2.63
CA GLY A 27 -3.19 -15.63 -1.79
C GLY A 27 -4.53 -15.67 -2.55
N GLU A 28 -5.59 -15.26 -1.86
CA GLU A 28 -6.95 -15.15 -2.39
C GLU A 28 -7.61 -13.92 -1.77
N PHE A 29 -8.58 -13.34 -2.48
CA PHE A 29 -9.37 -12.24 -1.97
C PHE A 29 -10.73 -12.71 -1.47
N SER A 30 -11.05 -12.34 -0.22
CA SER A 30 -12.36 -12.48 0.38
C SER A 30 -12.70 -11.22 1.18
N LEU A 31 -13.93 -10.71 1.01
CA LEU A 31 -14.42 -9.55 1.77
C LEU A 31 -14.75 -9.93 3.22
N ASP A 32 -15.21 -11.15 3.47
CA ASP A 32 -15.65 -11.60 4.80
C ASP A 32 -14.54 -11.55 5.84
N ASN A 33 -13.29 -11.65 5.39
CA ASN A 33 -12.09 -11.67 6.24
C ASN A 33 -11.07 -10.59 5.87
N ALA A 34 -11.49 -9.58 5.10
CA ALA A 34 -10.58 -8.51 4.70
C ALA A 34 -10.12 -7.72 5.94
N PRO A 35 -8.80 -7.51 6.13
CA PRO A 35 -8.31 -6.69 7.22
C PRO A 35 -8.75 -5.24 7.01
N GLU A 36 -8.85 -4.51 8.11
CA GLU A 36 -9.32 -3.12 8.12
C GLU A 36 -8.65 -2.21 7.08
N VAL A 37 -7.36 -2.38 6.81
CA VAL A 37 -6.65 -1.57 5.80
C VAL A 37 -7.11 -1.82 4.37
N VAL A 38 -7.51 -3.06 4.08
CA VAL A 38 -8.03 -3.43 2.77
C VAL A 38 -9.45 -2.91 2.63
N THR A 39 -10.28 -3.03 3.68
CA THR A 39 -11.64 -2.47 3.66
C THR A 39 -11.61 -0.96 3.54
N LEU A 40 -10.71 -0.31 4.30
CA LEU A 40 -10.38 1.10 4.20
C LEU A 40 -10.08 1.41 2.73
N TRP A 41 -9.11 0.74 2.09
CA TRP A 41 -8.73 1.04 0.70
C TRP A 41 -9.90 0.89 -0.28
N LEU A 42 -10.74 -0.15 -0.11
CA LEU A 42 -11.93 -0.37 -0.94
C LEU A 42 -12.97 0.75 -0.79
N GLU A 43 -13.20 1.24 0.43
CA GLU A 43 -14.12 2.36 0.69
C GLU A 43 -13.67 3.61 -0.07
N TRP A 44 -12.38 3.92 -0.05
CA TRP A 44 -11.84 5.05 -0.80
C TRP A 44 -12.03 4.92 -2.31
N VAL A 45 -11.74 3.75 -2.87
CA VAL A 45 -11.97 3.50 -4.30
C VAL A 45 -13.47 3.65 -4.63
N SER A 46 -14.34 3.13 -3.76
CA SER A 46 -15.80 3.23 -3.92
C SER A 46 -16.30 4.68 -3.85
N GLU A 47 -15.79 5.49 -2.92
CA GLU A 47 -16.10 6.91 -2.81
C GLU A 47 -15.68 7.68 -4.06
N HIS A 48 -14.49 7.40 -4.59
CA HIS A 48 -14.00 8.02 -5.82
C HIS A 48 -14.90 7.68 -7.01
N ILE A 49 -15.20 6.40 -7.23
CA ILE A 49 -16.10 5.95 -8.31
C ILE A 49 -17.48 6.59 -8.16
N THR A 50 -18.01 6.66 -6.93
CA THR A 50 -19.29 7.30 -6.64
C THR A 50 -19.29 8.79 -6.98
N ARG A 51 -18.18 9.49 -6.72
CA ARG A 51 -18.04 10.89 -7.11
C ARG A 51 -17.98 11.08 -8.63
N CYS A 52 -17.20 10.26 -9.33
CA CYS A 52 -17.20 10.25 -10.81
C CYS A 52 -18.60 9.99 -11.38
N ARG A 53 -19.41 9.17 -10.70
CA ARG A 53 -20.82 8.95 -11.00
C ARG A 53 -21.69 10.18 -10.81
N ASN A 54 -21.65 10.75 -9.61
CA ASN A 54 -22.53 11.84 -9.23
C ASN A 54 -22.23 13.13 -9.99
N GLN A 55 -20.96 13.40 -10.29
CA GLN A 55 -20.53 14.57 -11.05
C GLN A 55 -20.53 14.35 -12.57
N ASN A 56 -20.89 13.14 -13.02
CA ASN A 56 -20.92 12.75 -14.43
C ASN A 56 -19.62 13.06 -15.19
N PHE A 57 -18.49 12.82 -14.51
CA PHE A 57 -17.18 13.03 -15.09
C PHE A 57 -16.97 12.13 -16.31
N GLN A 58 -16.34 12.71 -17.34
CA GLN A 58 -15.93 11.96 -18.52
C GLN A 58 -14.60 11.25 -18.24
N PRO A 59 -14.40 10.01 -18.73
CA PRO A 59 -13.15 9.29 -18.54
C PRO A 59 -11.97 10.05 -19.14
N ASP A 60 -10.81 9.95 -18.49
CA ASP A 60 -9.53 10.26 -19.13
C ASP A 60 -9.39 9.42 -20.44
N PRO A 61 -8.97 10.02 -21.57
CA PRO A 61 -8.67 9.27 -22.79
C PRO A 61 -7.70 8.10 -22.62
N MET A 62 -6.73 8.19 -21.70
CA MET A 62 -5.86 7.07 -21.33
C MET A 62 -6.65 5.93 -20.71
N ILE A 63 -7.56 6.23 -19.77
CA ILE A 63 -8.43 5.23 -19.13
C ILE A 63 -9.32 4.56 -20.18
N THR A 64 -9.85 5.33 -21.14
CA THR A 64 -10.64 4.77 -22.25
C THR A 64 -9.78 3.83 -23.11
N SER A 65 -8.53 4.20 -23.38
CA SER A 65 -7.59 3.35 -24.12
C SER A 65 -7.26 2.06 -23.37
N MET A 66 -7.13 2.12 -22.04
CA MET A 66 -6.94 0.95 -21.19
C MET A 66 -8.13 -0.01 -21.25
N TRP A 67 -9.36 0.51 -21.17
CA TRP A 67 -10.57 -0.30 -21.32
C TRP A 67 -10.69 -0.95 -22.69
N ASN A 68 -10.43 -0.19 -23.76
CA ASN A 68 -10.42 -0.74 -25.12
C ASN A 68 -9.42 -1.88 -25.26
N SER A 69 -8.22 -1.74 -24.66
CA SER A 69 -7.21 -2.79 -24.64
C SER A 69 -7.64 -4.02 -23.81
N ALA A 70 -8.34 -3.81 -22.70
CA ALA A 70 -8.80 -4.89 -21.83
C ALA A 70 -9.97 -5.68 -22.44
N GLU A 71 -10.86 -5.01 -23.18
CA GLU A 71 -12.06 -5.62 -23.78
C GLU A 71 -11.79 -6.31 -25.13
N CYS A 72 -10.70 -5.97 -25.81
CA CYS A 72 -10.35 -6.53 -27.13
C CYS A 72 -8.91 -7.08 -27.15
N PRO A 73 -8.61 -8.19 -26.45
CA PRO A 73 -7.27 -8.77 -26.43
C PRO A 73 -6.81 -9.34 -27.79
N GLU A 74 -7.74 -9.64 -28.72
CA GLU A 74 -7.45 -10.32 -30.00
C GLU A 74 -7.43 -9.41 -31.25
N LYS A 75 -7.67 -8.10 -31.11
CA LYS A 75 -7.56 -7.17 -32.23
C LYS A 75 -6.61 -6.05 -31.85
N PRO A 76 -5.40 -5.95 -32.43
CA PRO A 76 -4.67 -4.70 -32.36
C PRO A 76 -5.64 -3.64 -32.89
N LEU A 77 -5.92 -2.63 -32.07
CA LEU A 77 -6.60 -1.43 -32.54
C LEU A 77 -5.91 -1.06 -33.85
N LYS A 78 -6.66 -0.95 -34.95
CA LYS A 78 -6.11 -0.46 -36.22
C LYS A 78 -5.51 0.91 -35.92
N MET A 79 -4.20 0.92 -35.70
CA MET A 79 -3.46 2.12 -35.44
C MET A 79 -3.52 3.00 -36.68
N VAL A 80 -3.50 4.30 -36.42
CA VAL A 80 -2.96 5.27 -37.36
C VAL A 80 -1.59 4.75 -37.78
N ASN A 81 -1.53 4.20 -38.99
CA ASN A 81 -0.34 3.80 -39.75
C ASN A 81 0.96 3.68 -38.92
N CYS A 82 1.19 2.52 -38.31
CA CYS A 82 2.49 2.22 -37.74
C CYS A 82 2.92 0.80 -38.15
N ASP A 83 4.08 0.71 -38.78
CA ASP A 83 4.86 -0.52 -38.87
C ASP A 83 5.62 -0.77 -37.55
N ASP A 84 5.04 -0.40 -36.40
CA ASP A 84 5.72 -0.37 -35.09
C ASP A 84 5.25 -1.52 -34.19
N PRO A 85 6.12 -2.48 -33.82
CA PRO A 85 5.77 -3.56 -32.91
C PRO A 85 5.51 -3.01 -31.50
N ASP A 86 4.24 -2.99 -31.11
CA ASP A 86 3.68 -2.75 -29.76
C ASP A 86 4.76 -2.54 -28.67
N HIS A 87 5.29 -1.31 -28.58
CA HIS A 87 6.36 -0.94 -27.67
C HIS A 87 5.82 -0.86 -26.23
N THR A 88 5.56 -2.03 -25.63
CA THR A 88 5.18 -2.15 -24.23
C THR A 88 6.44 -2.31 -23.37
N SER A 89 6.48 -1.63 -22.23
CA SER A 89 7.54 -1.81 -21.25
C SER A 89 6.97 -1.81 -19.84
N GLN A 90 7.59 -2.61 -18.98
CA GLN A 90 7.26 -2.70 -17.57
C GLN A 90 8.49 -2.35 -16.75
N ILE A 91 8.34 -1.41 -15.82
CA ILE A 91 9.37 -1.07 -14.84
C ILE A 91 8.88 -1.57 -13.50
N VAL A 92 9.67 -2.45 -12.87
CA VAL A 92 9.39 -2.97 -11.52
C VAL A 92 10.52 -2.60 -10.58
N LYS A 93 10.18 -2.03 -9.43
CA LYS A 93 11.08 -1.77 -8.30
C LYS A 93 10.44 -2.33 -7.05
N GLY A 94 11.18 -3.14 -6.29
CA GLY A 94 10.62 -3.91 -5.17
C GLY A 94 9.76 -5.10 -5.63
N PRO A 95 8.96 -5.71 -4.74
CA PRO A 95 8.86 -5.40 -3.31
C PRO A 95 10.20 -5.58 -2.58
N TYR A 96 10.54 -4.64 -1.70
CA TYR A 96 11.81 -4.63 -0.98
C TYR A 96 11.76 -5.37 0.36
N LEU A 97 10.60 -5.36 1.03
CA LEU A 97 10.44 -6.11 2.27
C LEU A 97 10.37 -7.59 1.95
N LYS A 98 11.17 -8.37 2.68
CA LYS A 98 11.02 -9.83 2.75
C LYS A 98 10.05 -10.25 3.84
N THR A 99 9.81 -9.36 4.80
CA THR A 99 8.95 -9.65 5.95
C THR A 99 7.49 -9.72 5.53
N SER A 100 6.77 -10.64 6.15
CA SER A 100 5.32 -10.74 6.08
C SER A 100 4.75 -10.91 7.48
N TRP A 101 5.10 -9.96 8.35
CA TRP A 101 4.69 -10.01 9.75
C TRP A 101 3.18 -9.77 9.92
N ASN A 102 2.65 -10.18 11.07
CA ASN A 102 1.25 -10.02 11.45
C ASN A 102 1.14 -9.28 12.78
N GLN A 103 -0.07 -8.85 13.12
CA GLN A 103 -0.37 -8.31 14.43
C GLN A 103 -0.81 -9.37 15.46
N ARG A 104 -1.15 -10.59 15.03
CA ARG A 104 -1.59 -11.70 15.90
C ARG A 104 -0.70 -12.93 15.71
N ASN A 105 -1.19 -14.16 15.91
CA ASN A 105 -0.47 -15.39 15.56
C ASN A 105 0.95 -15.48 16.14
N ASN A 106 1.07 -15.34 17.47
CA ASN A 106 2.31 -15.30 18.25
C ASN A 106 3.18 -14.05 18.08
N TYR A 107 2.94 -13.18 17.10
CA TYR A 107 3.61 -11.88 17.04
C TYR A 107 3.26 -11.01 18.26
N ASN A 108 2.05 -11.16 18.81
CA ASN A 108 1.56 -10.46 20.00
C ASN A 108 1.79 -11.21 21.32
N LYS A 109 2.66 -12.24 21.36
CA LYS A 109 2.88 -13.09 22.54
C LYS A 109 3.21 -12.29 23.82
N TYR A 110 3.89 -11.16 23.67
CA TYR A 110 4.33 -10.30 24.77
C TYR A 110 3.53 -9.00 24.91
N CYS A 111 2.45 -8.84 24.13
CA CYS A 111 1.49 -7.75 24.30
C CYS A 111 0.50 -8.08 25.44
N PRO A 112 -0.29 -7.10 25.94
CA PRO A 112 -1.38 -7.38 26.87
C PRO A 112 -2.32 -8.47 26.33
N THR A 113 -2.89 -9.27 27.23
CA THR A 113 -3.70 -10.44 26.88
C THR A 113 -4.77 -10.11 25.84
N ASN A 114 -4.84 -10.93 24.78
CA ASN A 114 -5.76 -10.81 23.64
C ASN A 114 -5.60 -9.54 22.76
N CYS A 115 -4.64 -8.67 23.06
CA CYS A 115 -4.41 -7.47 22.27
C CYS A 115 -3.46 -7.77 21.09
N PRO A 116 -3.73 -7.26 19.88
CA PRO A 116 -2.80 -7.34 18.76
C PRO A 116 -1.57 -6.45 19.00
N VAL A 117 -0.50 -6.66 18.22
CA VAL A 117 0.71 -5.82 18.25
C VAL A 117 0.41 -4.35 17.91
N GLY A 118 -0.52 -4.12 16.97
CA GLY A 118 -0.80 -2.80 16.39
C GLY A 118 -0.10 -2.59 15.05
N CYS A 119 -0.82 -2.02 14.09
CA CYS A 119 -0.35 -1.82 12.71
C CYS A 119 0.88 -0.91 12.63
N THR A 120 0.97 0.09 13.51
CA THR A 120 2.08 1.03 13.60
C THR A 120 3.39 0.36 14.04
N ALA A 121 3.31 -0.53 15.04
CA ALA A 121 4.46 -1.32 15.51
C ALA A 121 4.91 -2.33 14.45
N VAL A 122 3.97 -3.00 13.75
CA VAL A 122 4.32 -3.89 12.64
C VAL A 122 4.96 -3.12 11.49
N ALA A 123 4.43 -1.96 11.08
CA ALA A 123 5.01 -1.16 10.01
C ALA A 123 6.44 -0.70 10.33
N ILE A 124 6.67 -0.14 11.53
CA ILE A 124 8.02 0.23 11.98
C ILE A 124 8.93 -1.00 12.06
N GLY A 125 8.46 -2.10 12.65
CA GLY A 125 9.24 -3.31 12.83
C GLY A 125 9.70 -3.91 11.50
N GLN A 126 8.82 -3.95 10.49
CA GLN A 126 9.18 -4.44 9.16
C GLN A 126 10.23 -3.53 8.47
N ILE A 127 10.12 -2.21 8.62
CA ILE A 127 11.13 -1.27 8.12
C ILE A 127 12.46 -1.46 8.84
N MET A 128 12.46 -1.61 10.16
CA MET A 128 13.68 -1.82 10.93
C MET A 128 14.34 -3.15 10.59
N ARG A 129 13.53 -4.19 10.34
CA ARG A 129 14.00 -5.49 9.87
C ARG A 129 14.57 -5.43 8.46
N PHE A 130 14.03 -4.60 7.57
CA PHE A 130 14.57 -4.37 6.23
C PHE A 130 15.98 -3.76 6.27
N TRP A 131 16.18 -2.76 7.13
CA TRP A 131 17.49 -2.11 7.31
C TRP A 131 18.46 -2.87 8.21
N GLU A 132 17.97 -3.85 8.98
CA GLU A 132 18.72 -4.55 10.04
C GLU A 132 19.44 -3.57 10.98
N TYR A 133 18.69 -2.55 11.43
CA TYR A 133 19.23 -1.48 12.28
C TYR A 133 18.24 -1.07 13.38
N PRO A 134 18.71 -0.77 14.62
CA PRO A 134 20.10 -0.74 15.08
C PRO A 134 20.75 -2.11 15.25
N LYS A 135 22.09 -2.16 15.22
CA LYS A 135 22.88 -3.41 15.35
C LYS A 135 22.78 -4.09 16.73
N SER A 136 22.13 -3.45 17.70
CA SER A 136 21.89 -4.01 19.04
C SER A 136 20.87 -5.15 19.03
N TYR A 137 20.03 -5.27 18.00
CA TYR A 137 19.09 -6.38 17.85
C TYR A 137 19.70 -7.56 17.09
N ASN A 138 19.29 -8.77 17.46
CA ASN A 138 19.61 -9.98 16.72
C ASN A 138 18.63 -10.16 15.54
N TRP A 139 18.84 -9.40 14.45
CA TRP A 139 18.00 -9.44 13.25
C TRP A 139 17.93 -10.81 12.59
N ALA A 140 19.02 -11.58 12.65
CA ALA A 140 19.08 -12.94 12.10
C ALA A 140 18.11 -13.90 12.82
N ALA A 141 17.80 -13.66 14.10
CA ALA A 141 16.83 -14.44 14.86
C ALA A 141 15.36 -13.99 14.64
N MET A 142 15.14 -12.92 13.88
CA MET A 142 13.82 -12.46 13.47
C MET A 142 13.51 -12.99 12.07
N SER A 143 12.75 -14.08 12.02
CA SER A 143 12.30 -14.68 10.76
C SER A 143 11.45 -13.71 9.94
N PHE A 144 11.47 -13.86 8.62
CA PHE A 144 10.74 -13.00 7.71
C PHE A 144 9.23 -13.26 7.74
N ASN A 145 8.80 -14.52 7.80
CA ASN A 145 7.42 -14.92 7.53
C ASN A 145 6.71 -15.59 8.72
N ASN A 146 7.40 -15.82 9.84
CA ASN A 146 6.78 -16.37 11.05
C ASN A 146 7.27 -15.67 12.33
N ALA A 147 6.41 -15.65 13.34
CA ALA A 147 6.76 -15.12 14.65
C ALA A 147 7.84 -16.00 15.31
N THR A 148 8.92 -15.36 15.78
CA THR A 148 9.87 -15.95 16.73
C THR A 148 9.72 -15.26 18.09
N ASP A 149 10.31 -15.83 19.14
CA ASP A 149 10.33 -15.18 20.46
C ASP A 149 10.99 -13.79 20.39
N VAL A 150 12.05 -13.67 19.57
CA VAL A 150 12.79 -12.42 19.35
C VAL A 150 11.92 -11.41 18.62
N THR A 151 11.23 -11.80 17.55
CA THR A 151 10.30 -10.91 16.83
C THR A 151 9.16 -10.44 17.74
N ALA A 152 8.55 -11.34 18.51
CA ALA A 152 7.43 -10.99 19.37
C ALA A 152 7.84 -10.03 20.51
N ARG A 153 9.03 -10.21 21.10
CA ARG A 153 9.56 -9.28 22.11
C ARG A 153 9.87 -7.92 21.52
N PHE A 154 10.52 -7.89 20.36
CA PHE A 154 10.84 -6.65 19.66
C PHE A 154 9.58 -5.86 19.31
N LEU A 155 8.56 -6.52 18.77
CA LEU A 155 7.29 -5.86 18.45
C LEU A 155 6.56 -5.35 19.70
N ALA A 156 6.57 -6.10 20.80
CA ALA A 156 6.01 -5.65 22.07
C ALA A 156 6.79 -4.47 22.66
N GLU A 157 8.12 -4.46 22.53
CA GLU A 157 9.00 -3.38 22.94
C GLU A 157 8.64 -2.08 22.22
N LEU A 158 8.47 -2.11 20.89
CA LEU A 158 8.03 -0.94 20.13
C LEU A 158 6.71 -0.34 20.65
N GLY A 159 5.83 -1.18 21.20
CA GLY A 159 4.56 -0.75 21.78
C GLY A 159 4.65 -0.08 23.16
N ASN A 160 5.79 -0.15 23.84
CA ASN A 160 5.97 0.41 25.19
C ASN A 160 5.73 1.94 25.24
N LYS A 161 5.46 2.44 26.45
CA LYS A 161 5.21 3.87 26.73
C LYS A 161 6.32 4.81 26.24
N ASP A 162 7.56 4.33 26.21
CA ASP A 162 8.74 5.12 25.83
C ASP A 162 8.94 5.19 24.31
N HIS A 163 8.15 4.43 23.55
CA HIS A 163 8.17 4.37 22.10
C HIS A 163 6.81 4.79 21.52
N LEU A 164 5.96 3.84 21.15
CA LEU A 164 4.66 4.15 20.54
C LEU A 164 3.61 4.58 21.55
N ASN A 165 3.80 4.28 22.84
CA ASN A 165 2.76 4.42 23.87
C ASN A 165 1.42 3.86 23.36
N MET A 166 1.47 2.59 22.96
CA MET A 166 0.38 1.93 22.24
C MET A 166 -0.86 1.85 23.14
N ASP A 167 -2.00 2.23 22.59
CA ASP A 167 -3.31 1.97 23.18
C ASP A 167 -3.76 0.56 22.78
N TYR A 168 -3.63 -0.38 23.71
CA TYR A 168 -3.92 -1.79 23.49
C TYR A 168 -5.38 -2.10 23.81
N THR A 169 -6.13 -2.58 22.82
CA THR A 169 -7.46 -3.19 23.03
C THR A 169 -7.55 -4.55 22.32
N PRO A 170 -8.42 -5.47 22.78
CA PRO A 170 -8.63 -6.74 22.11
C PRO A 170 -9.07 -6.63 20.64
N ASN A 171 -9.74 -5.53 20.26
CA ASN A 171 -10.30 -5.32 18.92
C ASN A 171 -9.35 -4.60 17.97
N GLY A 172 -8.29 -3.98 18.49
CA GLY A 172 -7.34 -3.19 17.71
C GLY A 172 -6.38 -2.46 18.63
N SER A 173 -5.12 -2.34 18.22
CA SER A 173 -4.12 -1.59 18.99
C SER A 173 -3.58 -0.46 18.12
N SER A 174 -3.59 0.75 18.66
CA SER A 174 -3.33 1.96 17.89
C SER A 174 -2.31 2.85 18.59
N ALA A 175 -1.54 3.55 17.77
CA ALA A 175 -0.66 4.62 18.22
C ALA A 175 -0.90 5.83 17.33
N ARG A 176 -0.69 7.04 17.89
CA ARG A 176 -0.84 8.25 17.09
C ARG A 176 0.18 8.25 15.96
N ASN A 177 -0.30 8.47 14.74
CA ASN A 177 0.56 8.58 13.57
C ASN A 177 1.72 9.57 13.81
N THR A 178 1.52 10.65 14.58
CA THR A 178 2.52 11.68 14.96
C THR A 178 3.76 11.16 15.69
N VAL A 179 3.75 9.91 16.13
CA VAL A 179 4.82 9.32 16.94
C VAL A 179 5.78 8.45 16.10
N LEU A 180 5.34 7.89 14.98
CA LEU A 180 6.13 6.89 14.23
C LEU A 180 7.49 7.41 13.73
N ASP A 181 7.53 8.62 13.17
CA ASP A 181 8.79 9.23 12.68
C ASP A 181 9.73 9.60 13.84
N ASN A 182 9.18 10.02 14.99
CA ASN A 182 9.95 10.24 16.22
C ASN A 182 10.53 8.93 16.76
N VAL A 183 9.77 7.83 16.74
CA VAL A 183 10.27 6.50 17.15
C VAL A 183 11.42 6.09 16.25
N LEU A 184 11.27 6.16 14.92
CA LEU A 184 12.35 5.87 13.97
C LEU A 184 13.58 6.75 14.24
N ARG A 185 13.41 8.06 14.43
CA ARG A 185 14.52 8.97 14.76
C ARG A 185 15.18 8.62 16.09
N GLY A 186 14.41 8.21 17.09
CA GLY A 186 14.90 7.74 18.39
C GLY A 186 15.75 6.48 18.28
N TYR A 187 15.43 5.60 17.33
CA TYR A 187 16.25 4.44 16.97
C TYR A 187 17.45 4.77 16.07
N GLY A 188 17.68 6.04 15.74
CA GLY A 188 18.82 6.48 14.94
C GLY A 188 18.61 6.48 13.43
N TYR A 189 17.35 6.52 12.97
CA TYR A 189 17.03 6.70 11.56
C TYR A 189 16.94 8.18 11.17
N ASN A 190 17.19 8.47 9.90
CA ASN A 190 16.52 9.57 9.21
C ASN A 190 15.05 9.18 9.01
N ALA A 191 14.13 10.11 9.21
CA ALA A 191 12.71 9.91 8.91
C ALA A 191 12.03 11.28 8.82
N SER A 192 11.26 11.51 7.77
CA SER A 192 10.50 12.74 7.55
C SER A 192 9.03 12.41 7.35
N ARG A 193 8.18 13.07 8.13
CA ARG A 193 6.73 12.98 8.00
C ARG A 193 6.23 14.05 7.06
N GLU A 194 5.42 13.65 6.09
CA GLU A 194 4.80 14.57 5.14
C GLU A 194 3.36 14.19 4.82
N LYS A 195 2.62 15.11 4.21
CA LYS A 195 1.39 14.74 3.50
C LYS A 195 1.73 13.77 2.38
N TYR A 196 0.82 12.86 2.07
CA TYR A 196 1.03 11.93 0.98
C TYR A 196 1.31 12.67 -0.33
N ASN A 197 2.27 12.16 -1.10
CA ASN A 197 2.65 12.69 -2.41
C ASN A 197 3.25 11.55 -3.23
N TYR A 198 2.55 11.12 -4.29
CA TYR A 198 3.00 10.01 -5.11
C TYR A 198 4.40 10.20 -5.72
N ALA A 199 4.75 11.40 -6.18
CA ALA A 199 6.06 11.65 -6.79
C ALA A 199 7.21 11.40 -5.79
N LYS A 200 7.02 11.78 -4.52
CA LYS A 200 7.98 11.51 -3.45
C LYS A 200 8.02 10.02 -3.08
N VAL A 201 6.87 9.35 -2.99
CA VAL A 201 6.83 7.89 -2.77
C VAL A 201 7.59 7.18 -3.89
N LYS A 202 7.30 7.50 -5.15
CA LYS A 202 8.02 6.97 -6.32
C LYS A 202 9.53 7.21 -6.21
N SER A 203 9.96 8.42 -5.85
CA SER A 203 11.39 8.75 -5.68
C SER A 203 12.07 7.90 -4.59
N GLU A 204 11.42 7.71 -3.44
CA GLU A 204 11.92 6.87 -2.36
C GLU A 204 12.05 5.40 -2.79
N ILE A 205 11.01 4.86 -3.42
CA ILE A 205 11.03 3.48 -3.93
C ILE A 205 12.12 3.30 -4.98
N PHE A 206 12.28 4.23 -5.93
CA PHE A 206 13.39 4.16 -6.90
C PHE A 206 14.77 4.24 -6.25
N SER A 207 14.86 4.82 -5.06
CA SER A 207 16.08 4.88 -4.25
C SER A 207 16.26 3.65 -3.32
N GLY A 208 15.42 2.63 -3.43
CA GLY A 208 15.48 1.45 -2.57
C GLY A 208 15.02 1.69 -1.14
N ARG A 209 14.21 2.73 -0.89
CA ARG A 209 13.73 3.11 0.44
C ARG A 209 12.22 2.88 0.56
N PRO A 210 11.77 1.86 1.30
CA PRO A 210 10.36 1.66 1.60
C PRO A 210 9.79 2.83 2.43
N VAL A 211 8.50 3.09 2.26
CA VAL A 211 7.77 4.22 2.83
C VAL A 211 6.68 3.69 3.77
N ILE A 212 6.52 4.31 4.94
CA ILE A 212 5.33 4.03 5.77
C ILE A 212 4.19 4.93 5.30
N LEU A 213 3.05 4.33 4.95
CA LEU A 213 1.82 5.02 4.60
C LEU A 213 0.82 4.90 5.75
N SER A 214 -0.06 5.89 5.88
CA SER A 214 -1.16 5.85 6.85
C SER A 214 -2.41 6.57 6.35
N GLY A 215 -3.56 5.98 6.67
CA GLY A 215 -4.88 6.47 6.30
C GLY A 215 -5.85 6.39 7.47
N VAL A 216 -6.97 7.09 7.37
CA VAL A 216 -8.04 7.08 8.37
C VAL A 216 -9.38 7.03 7.65
N ASN A 217 -10.28 6.15 8.09
CA ASN A 217 -11.68 6.16 7.67
C ASN A 217 -12.37 7.35 8.37
N GLN A 218 -12.90 8.30 7.60
CA GLN A 218 -13.51 9.52 8.16
C GLN A 218 -14.83 9.27 8.89
N VAL A 219 -15.51 8.16 8.62
CA VAL A 219 -16.78 7.78 9.23
C VAL A 219 -16.54 7.08 10.57
N SER A 220 -15.69 6.05 10.60
CA SER A 220 -15.41 5.29 11.82
C SER A 220 -14.32 5.95 12.69
N GLY A 221 -13.54 6.87 12.13
CA GLY A 221 -12.35 7.44 12.75
C GLY A 221 -11.17 6.48 12.84
N SER A 222 -11.31 5.25 12.31
CA SER A 222 -10.28 4.24 12.46
C SER A 222 -9.12 4.44 11.51
N GLY A 223 -7.90 4.32 12.03
CA GLY A 223 -6.66 4.57 11.30
C GLY A 223 -5.85 3.31 11.07
N HIS A 224 -5.13 3.26 9.97
CA HIS A 224 -4.17 2.19 9.69
C HIS A 224 -2.82 2.73 9.23
N ALA A 225 -1.75 1.98 9.51
CA ALA A 225 -0.42 2.22 9.02
C ALA A 225 0.16 0.95 8.39
N TRP A 226 0.79 1.08 7.23
CA TRP A 226 1.35 -0.04 6.47
C TRP A 226 2.59 0.42 5.70
N VAL A 227 3.25 -0.52 5.01
CA VAL A 227 4.46 -0.21 4.25
C VAL A 227 4.18 -0.28 2.75
N CYS A 228 4.57 0.75 2.02
CA CYS A 228 4.74 0.72 0.57
C CYS A 228 6.20 0.43 0.27
N ASP A 229 6.49 -0.66 -0.41
CA ASP A 229 7.85 -1.15 -0.62
C ASP A 229 8.14 -1.55 -2.06
N GLY A 230 7.25 -1.19 -2.99
CA GLY A 230 7.49 -1.40 -4.41
C GLY A 230 6.59 -0.56 -5.30
N ILE A 231 6.90 -0.56 -6.59
CA ILE A 231 6.11 0.06 -7.63
C ILE A 231 6.28 -0.73 -8.93
N GLN A 232 5.16 -0.90 -9.62
CA GLN A 232 5.10 -1.38 -10.99
C GLN A 232 4.58 -0.27 -11.88
N ILE A 233 5.28 0.02 -12.98
CA ILE A 233 4.87 0.99 -14.00
C ILE A 233 4.73 0.23 -15.31
N TYR A 234 3.58 0.36 -15.95
CA TYR A 234 3.32 -0.16 -17.28
C TYR A 234 3.27 1.01 -18.25
N ASN A 235 3.97 0.89 -19.38
CA ASN A 235 3.91 1.83 -20.48
C ASN A 235 3.56 1.09 -21.76
N SER A 236 2.67 1.67 -22.54
CA SER A 236 2.45 1.35 -23.95
C SER A 236 2.54 2.63 -24.79
N THR A 237 2.39 2.50 -26.10
CA THR A 237 2.23 3.64 -27.00
C THR A 237 0.95 4.45 -26.74
N MET A 238 -0.04 3.87 -26.03
CA MET A 238 -1.37 4.46 -25.83
C MET A 238 -1.61 4.97 -24.40
N TYR A 239 -1.01 4.34 -23.39
CA TYR A 239 -1.24 4.69 -21.99
C TYR A 239 -0.06 4.31 -21.10
N SER A 240 0.04 4.99 -19.96
CA SER A 240 0.97 4.65 -18.89
C SER A 240 0.24 4.68 -17.56
N TYR A 241 0.48 3.69 -16.71
CA TYR A 241 -0.06 3.67 -15.36
C TYR A 241 0.92 3.02 -14.39
N SER A 242 0.74 3.28 -13.10
CA SER A 242 1.55 2.67 -12.06
C SER A 242 0.72 2.18 -10.90
N MET A 243 1.18 1.12 -10.26
CA MET A 243 0.60 0.58 -9.04
C MET A 243 1.68 0.43 -7.99
N LEU A 244 1.36 0.77 -6.76
CA LEU A 244 2.31 0.70 -5.64
C LEU A 244 2.12 -0.63 -4.93
N HIS A 245 3.21 -1.31 -4.58
CA HIS A 245 3.15 -2.53 -3.80
C HIS A 245 2.95 -2.22 -2.32
N MET A 246 1.95 -2.86 -1.71
CA MET A 246 1.56 -2.69 -0.32
C MET A 246 1.86 -3.96 0.47
N ASN A 247 2.59 -3.77 1.57
CA ASN A 247 2.68 -4.73 2.65
C ASN A 247 1.81 -4.27 3.83
N PHE A 248 0.66 -4.91 3.98
CA PHE A 248 -0.36 -4.55 4.98
C PHE A 248 -0.09 -5.10 6.38
N GLY A 249 0.98 -5.86 6.59
CA GLY A 249 1.28 -6.45 7.90
C GLY A 249 0.26 -7.51 8.33
N ASN A 250 -0.20 -8.34 7.39
CA ASN A 250 -1.18 -9.41 7.61
C ASN A 250 -0.75 -10.77 7.04
N SER A 251 0.52 -11.18 7.22
CA SER A 251 1.00 -12.50 6.75
C SER A 251 0.81 -12.74 5.25
N GLU A 252 1.26 -11.81 4.41
CA GLU A 252 1.14 -11.82 2.93
C GLU A 252 -0.29 -11.72 2.40
N LYS A 253 -1.30 -12.04 3.21
CA LYS A 253 -2.69 -11.91 2.81
C LYS A 253 -2.96 -10.47 2.40
N TYR A 254 -3.49 -10.32 1.18
CA TYR A 254 -3.81 -9.05 0.55
C TYR A 254 -2.60 -8.15 0.26
N ASN A 255 -1.35 -8.58 0.47
CA ASN A 255 -0.22 -7.84 -0.07
C ASN A 255 -0.28 -7.90 -1.60
N GLY A 256 0.10 -6.82 -2.26
CA GLY A 256 0.01 -6.74 -3.72
C GLY A 256 0.12 -5.32 -4.23
N TYR A 257 -0.18 -5.14 -5.51
CA TYR A 257 -0.11 -3.86 -6.19
C TYR A 257 -1.48 -3.19 -6.18
N TYR A 258 -1.53 -1.95 -5.70
CA TYR A 258 -2.76 -1.17 -5.55
C TYR A 258 -2.60 0.23 -6.15
N GLN A 259 -3.68 0.77 -6.73
CA GLN A 259 -3.73 2.18 -7.12
C GLN A 259 -3.93 3.07 -5.91
N LEU A 260 -3.21 4.19 -5.82
CA LEU A 260 -3.34 5.16 -4.71
C LEU A 260 -3.43 6.65 -5.13
N ASP A 261 -3.04 7.06 -6.34
CA ASP A 261 -2.90 8.52 -6.62
C ASP A 261 -2.85 8.94 -8.10
N ASN A 262 -3.40 8.15 -9.01
CA ASN A 262 -3.39 8.50 -10.43
C ASN A 262 -4.78 8.69 -11.01
N TRP A 263 -5.78 9.00 -10.19
CA TRP A 263 -7.12 9.25 -10.70
C TRP A 263 -7.14 10.52 -11.52
N SER A 264 -7.75 10.41 -12.68
CA SER A 264 -7.87 11.50 -13.62
C SER A 264 -9.22 11.42 -14.31
N TYR A 265 -9.75 12.58 -14.66
CA TYR A 265 -11.01 12.71 -15.36
C TYR A 265 -11.02 13.97 -16.22
N ILE A 266 -11.99 14.04 -17.12
CA ILE A 266 -12.25 15.23 -17.94
C ILE A 266 -13.41 16.02 -17.31
N GLU A 267 -13.16 17.29 -17.04
CA GLU A 267 -14.13 18.29 -16.57
C GLU A 267 -13.95 19.57 -17.41
N ASP A 268 -15.05 20.09 -17.97
CA ASP A 268 -15.04 21.25 -18.87
C ASP A 268 -14.01 21.16 -20.01
N GLY A 269 -13.83 19.96 -20.56
CA GLY A 269 -12.89 19.68 -21.66
C GLY A 269 -11.42 19.68 -21.25
N LYS A 270 -11.11 19.73 -19.95
CA LYS A 270 -9.74 19.71 -19.42
C LYS A 270 -9.47 18.42 -18.66
N LEU A 271 -8.25 17.92 -18.79
CA LEU A 271 -7.74 16.82 -17.96
C LEU A 271 -7.45 17.34 -16.56
N ILE A 272 -8.16 16.79 -15.57
CA ILE A 272 -8.00 17.07 -14.16
C ILE A 272 -7.37 15.84 -13.50
N PHE A 273 -6.30 16.06 -12.76
CA PHE A 273 -5.71 15.06 -11.88
C PHE A 273 -6.25 15.25 -10.48
N ASP A 274 -6.78 14.17 -9.94
CA ASP A 274 -7.49 14.19 -8.69
C ASP A 274 -6.67 13.59 -7.57
N TYR A 275 -5.93 14.50 -6.95
CA TYR A 275 -5.16 14.23 -5.74
C TYR A 275 -6.01 14.44 -4.47
N THR A 276 -7.31 14.75 -4.62
CA THR A 276 -8.21 14.93 -3.47
C THR A 276 -8.58 13.56 -2.93
N THR A 277 -7.87 13.17 -1.88
CA THR A 277 -8.27 12.01 -1.08
C THR A 277 -8.58 12.52 0.33
N ASN A 278 -9.77 12.21 0.84
CA ASN A 278 -10.09 12.39 2.25
C ASN A 278 -9.45 11.28 3.12
N PHE A 279 -8.50 10.54 2.56
CA PHE A 279 -8.21 9.18 2.97
C PHE A 279 -6.73 8.98 3.31
N PHE A 280 -5.83 9.48 2.46
CA PHE A 280 -4.39 9.52 2.72
C PHE A 280 -4.03 10.75 3.54
N HIS A 281 -3.69 10.54 4.80
CA HIS A 281 -3.29 11.65 5.64
C HIS A 281 -1.79 11.89 5.57
N ARG A 282 -0.97 10.82 5.63
CA ARG A 282 0.46 10.97 5.87
C ARG A 282 1.29 9.83 5.32
N MET A 283 2.49 10.20 4.88
CA MET A 283 3.59 9.28 4.61
C MET A 283 4.77 9.61 5.54
N ILE A 284 5.61 8.61 5.79
CA ILE A 284 6.93 8.79 6.41
C ILE A 284 7.95 8.28 5.39
N ILE A 285 8.78 9.21 4.93
CA ILE A 285 9.80 9.01 3.90
C ILE A 285 11.19 9.28 4.47
N SER A 286 12.22 9.14 3.62
CA SER A 286 13.62 9.32 4.00
C SER A 286 14.02 8.38 5.14
N ILE A 287 13.46 7.16 5.15
CA ILE A 287 13.70 6.19 6.22
C ILE A 287 14.95 5.38 5.90
N TYR A 288 16.06 5.74 6.53
CA TYR A 288 17.34 5.02 6.44
C TYR A 288 18.19 5.31 7.69
N PRO A 289 19.05 4.38 8.14
CA PRO A 289 19.95 4.61 9.28
C PRO A 289 20.84 5.86 9.09
N LYS A 290 21.15 6.55 10.18
CA LYS A 290 22.13 7.66 10.21
C LYS A 290 23.57 7.16 10.14
#